data_AF-A0A2E3D171-F1
#
_entry.id   AF-A0A2E3D171-F1
#
_cell.length_a   1.000
_cell.length_b   1.000
_cell.length_c   1.000
_cell.angle_alpha   90.00
_cell.angle_beta   90.00
_cell.angle_gamma   90.00
#
_symmetry.space_group_name_H-M   'P 1'
#
loop_
_entity.id
_entity.type
_entity.pdbx_description
1 polymer ?
#
loop_
_entity_poly.entity_id
_entity_poly.type
_entity_poly.pdbx_seq_one_letter_code
_entity_poly.pdbx_strand_id
1 'polypeptide(L)'
;MNTTKRGTLKKWILWIVLIDFGIFSGWVMWQVGYIGIWQAGLSSPGAQQILVDLVIAAGLICSWMVVDARKRGVNPWPWLLVTFAAGSFGPLAYLLWREYSSVPEAAGNQTSIISTTT
;
A
#
# COMPACT_ATOMS: atom_id res chain seq x y z
N MET A 1 15.98 15.19 -14.32
CA MET A 1 15.00 14.09 -14.48
C MET A 1 13.60 14.63 -14.17
N ASN A 2 12.70 14.59 -15.14
CA ASN A 2 11.45 15.35 -15.19
C ASN A 2 10.45 14.82 -14.13
N THR A 3 9.78 15.71 -13.40
CA THR A 3 8.88 15.38 -12.28
C THR A 3 7.73 14.44 -12.68
N THR A 4 7.25 14.55 -13.92
CA THR A 4 6.26 13.65 -14.53
C THR A 4 6.78 12.21 -14.71
N LYS A 5 8.03 12.01 -15.15
CA LYS A 5 8.63 10.66 -15.24
C LYS A 5 8.74 9.99 -13.87
N ARG A 6 8.97 10.77 -12.80
CA ARG A 6 9.16 10.25 -11.43
C ARG A 6 7.86 9.70 -10.84
N GLY A 7 6.71 10.33 -11.07
CA GLY A 7 5.40 9.82 -10.62
C GLY A 7 5.04 8.50 -11.33
N THR A 8 5.22 8.46 -12.65
CA THR A 8 4.98 7.24 -13.44
C THR A 8 5.88 6.09 -12.99
N LEU A 9 7.18 6.32 -12.77
CA LEU A 9 8.10 5.29 -12.30
C LEU A 9 7.70 4.69 -10.94
N LYS A 10 7.26 5.51 -9.98
CA LYS A 10 6.78 5.02 -8.68
C LYS A 10 5.59 4.09 -8.86
N LYS A 11 4.58 4.50 -9.64
CA LYS A 11 3.39 3.66 -9.91
C LYS A 11 3.78 2.31 -10.50
N TRP A 12 4.71 2.29 -11.47
CA TRP A 12 5.20 1.04 -12.06
C TRP A 12 5.88 0.15 -11.03
N ILE A 13 6.76 0.69 -10.19
CA ILE A 13 7.42 -0.10 -9.14
C ILE A 13 6.39 -0.68 -8.17
N LEU A 14 5.42 0.12 -7.73
CA LEU A 14 4.38 -0.37 -6.83
C LEU A 14 3.55 -1.49 -7.45
N TRP A 15 3.16 -1.36 -8.72
CA TRP A 15 2.41 -2.38 -9.44
C TRP A 15 3.20 -3.67 -9.63
N ILE A 16 4.48 -3.57 -10.02
CA ILE A 16 5.36 -4.74 -10.20
C ILE A 16 5.48 -5.50 -8.88
N VAL A 17 5.83 -4.80 -7.79
CA VAL A 17 5.98 -5.45 -6.47
C VAL A 17 4.65 -6.05 -6.01
N LEU A 18 3.52 -5.37 -6.21
CA LEU A 18 2.20 -5.87 -5.81
C LEU A 18 1.82 -7.15 -6.57
N ILE A 19 2.06 -7.18 -7.88
CA ILE A 19 1.71 -8.33 -8.73
C ILE A 19 2.64 -9.50 -8.43
N ASP A 20 3.95 -9.29 -8.42
CA ASP A 20 4.93 -10.36 -8.18
C ASP A 20 4.73 -10.98 -6.79
N PHE A 21 4.57 -10.14 -5.77
CA PHE A 21 4.30 -10.61 -4.42
C PHE A 21 2.91 -11.26 -4.29
N GLY A 22 1.92 -10.76 -5.04
CA GLY A 22 0.59 -11.34 -5.20
C GLY A 22 0.62 -12.76 -5.73
N ILE A 23 1.33 -12.97 -6.84
CA ILE A 23 1.50 -14.28 -7.47
C ILE A 23 2.22 -15.24 -6.53
N PHE A 24 3.33 -14.78 -5.92
CA PHE A 24 4.08 -15.60 -4.96
C PHE A 24 3.23 -16.00 -3.76
N SER A 25 2.51 -15.05 -3.15
CA SER A 25 1.63 -15.29 -2.01
C SER A 25 0.47 -16.23 -2.37
N GLY A 26 -0.12 -16.09 -3.56
CA GLY A 26 -1.15 -16.99 -4.07
C GLY A 26 -0.63 -18.42 -4.25
N TRP A 27 0.58 -18.57 -4.82
CA TRP A 27 1.22 -19.87 -4.98
C TRP A 27 1.56 -20.53 -3.64
N VAL A 28 2.11 -19.78 -2.67
CA VAL A 28 2.38 -20.30 -1.32
C VAL A 28 1.07 -20.73 -0.64
N MET A 29 0.01 -19.92 -0.75
CA MET A 29 -1.29 -20.25 -0.16
C MET A 29 -1.94 -21.48 -0.79
N TRP A 30 -1.68 -21.74 -2.09
CA TRP A 30 -2.07 -22.98 -2.76
C TRP A 30 -1.31 -24.21 -2.21
N GLN A 31 -0.03 -24.05 -1.87
CA GLN A 31 0.83 -25.15 -1.41
C GLN A 31 0.60 -25.51 0.06
N VAL A 32 0.58 -24.53 0.95
CA VAL A 32 0.57 -24.75 2.41
C VAL A 32 -0.70 -24.25 3.10
N GLY A 33 -1.56 -23.52 2.38
CA GLY A 33 -2.74 -22.89 2.97
C GLY A 33 -2.39 -21.75 3.94
N TYR A 34 -3.41 -21.00 4.35
CA TYR A 34 -3.22 -19.87 5.26
C TYR A 34 -2.63 -20.31 6.61
N ILE A 35 -3.16 -21.39 7.19
CA ILE A 35 -2.70 -21.93 8.48
C ILE A 35 -1.28 -22.51 8.38
N GLY A 36 -0.90 -23.10 7.25
CA GLY A 36 0.45 -23.64 7.05
C GLY A 36 1.53 -22.55 7.03
N ILE A 37 1.20 -21.34 6.54
CA ILE A 37 2.11 -20.18 6.61
C ILE A 37 2.40 -19.82 8.07
N TRP A 38 1.37 -19.79 8.93
CA TRP A 38 1.54 -19.52 10.36
C TRP A 38 2.34 -20.62 11.06
N GLN A 39 2.09 -21.88 10.74
CA GLN A 39 2.87 -23.00 11.28
C GLN A 39 4.34 -22.93 10.88
N ALA A 40 4.64 -22.57 9.63
CA ALA A 40 6.00 -22.37 9.15
C ALA A 40 6.69 -21.20 9.89
N GLY A 41 5.99 -20.10 10.12
CA GLY A 41 6.48 -18.95 10.90
C GLY A 41 6.76 -19.29 12.37
N LEU A 42 6.06 -20.28 12.93
CA LEU A 42 6.23 -20.72 14.32
C LEU A 42 7.15 -21.93 14.48
N SER A 43 7.67 -22.49 13.39
CA SER A 43 8.40 -23.76 13.36
C SER A 43 9.75 -23.74 14.09
N SER A 44 10.39 -22.57 14.21
CA SER A 44 11.70 -22.43 14.85
C SER A 44 11.87 -21.04 15.47
N PRO A 45 12.77 -20.86 16.45
CA PRO A 45 13.03 -19.54 17.04
C PRO A 45 13.45 -18.48 16.00
N GLY A 46 14.21 -18.87 14.97
CA GLY A 46 14.59 -17.96 13.89
C GLY A 46 13.39 -17.52 13.04
N ALA A 47 12.50 -18.46 12.69
CA ALA A 47 11.26 -18.14 11.96
C ALA A 47 10.33 -17.26 12.81
N GLN A 48 10.24 -17.54 14.12
CA GLN A 48 9.46 -16.75 15.07
C GLN A 48 9.98 -15.32 15.18
N GLN A 49 11.30 -15.14 15.22
CA GLN A 49 11.91 -13.80 15.22
C GLN A 49 11.51 -13.00 13.98
N ILE A 50 11.57 -13.63 12.79
CA ILE A 50 11.17 -12.98 11.53
C ILE A 50 9.68 -12.65 11.54
N LEU A 51 8.83 -13.57 12.03
CA LEU A 51 7.39 -13.34 12.14
C LEU A 51 7.07 -12.16 13.07
N VAL A 52 7.72 -12.10 14.24
CA VAL A 52 7.54 -11.01 15.20
C VAL A 52 8.01 -9.68 14.62
N ASP A 53 9.18 -9.66 13.97
CA ASP A 53 9.70 -8.46 13.30
C ASP A 53 8.72 -7.96 12.23
N LEU A 54 8.16 -8.87 11.42
CA LEU A 54 7.15 -8.55 10.41
C LEU A 54 5.88 -7.96 11.02
N VAL A 55 5.40 -8.51 12.14
CA VAL A 55 4.22 -7.98 12.86
C VAL A 55 4.49 -6.58 13.42
N ILE A 56 5.68 -6.34 13.98
CA ILE A 56 6.08 -5.02 14.48
C ILE A 56 6.17 -4.01 13.33
N ALA A 57 6.84 -4.38 12.24
CA ALA A 57 6.96 -3.53 11.05
C ALA A 57 5.57 -3.20 10.48
N ALA A 58 4.68 -4.19 10.37
CA ALA A 58 3.30 -3.97 9.93
C ALA A 58 2.54 -3.02 10.87
N GLY A 59 2.70 -3.16 12.19
CA GLY A 59 2.10 -2.27 13.19
C GLY A 59 2.58 -0.82 13.06
N LEU A 60 3.88 -0.61 12.84
CA LEU A 60 4.46 0.72 12.61
C LEU A 60 3.93 1.34 11.32
N ILE A 61 3.85 0.56 10.24
CA ILE A 61 3.31 1.02 8.95
C ILE A 61 1.81 1.36 9.09
N CYS A 62 1.03 0.53 9.77
CA CYS A 62 -0.38 0.81 10.07
C CYS A 62 -0.55 2.12 10.84
N SER A 63 0.28 2.36 11.86
CA SER A 63 0.26 3.58 12.66
C SER A 63 0.53 4.82 11.81
N TRP A 64 1.54 4.74 10.93
CA TRP A 64 1.84 5.79 9.96
C TRP A 64 0.68 6.00 8.96
N MET A 65 0.11 4.92 8.44
CA MET A 65 -0.99 4.95 7.47
C MET A 65 -2.24 5.60 8.05
N VAL A 66 -2.57 5.35 9.32
CA VAL A 66 -3.68 6.02 10.01
C VAL A 66 -3.47 7.53 10.06
N VAL A 67 -2.26 7.98 10.39
CA VAL A 67 -1.94 9.40 10.45
C VAL A 67 -1.99 10.04 9.06
N ASP A 68 -1.43 9.40 8.04
CA ASP A 68 -1.45 9.91 6.65
C ASP A 68 -2.87 9.94 6.07
N ALA A 69 -3.68 8.91 6.30
CA ALA A 69 -5.05 8.84 5.81
C ALA A 69 -5.94 9.91 6.46
N ARG A 70 -5.80 10.11 7.79
CA ARG A 70 -6.50 11.18 8.52
C ARG A 70 -6.14 12.56 7.98
N LYS A 71 -4.86 12.83 7.70
CA LYS A 71 -4.41 14.09 7.09
C LYS A 71 -5.02 14.35 5.70
N ARG A 72 -5.38 13.28 4.98
CA ARG A 72 -5.99 13.33 3.64
C ARG A 72 -7.52 13.24 3.67
N GLY A 73 -8.15 13.17 4.85
CA GLY A 73 -9.60 13.06 4.99
C GLY A 73 -10.18 11.71 4.58
N VAL A 74 -9.38 10.64 4.57
CA VAL A 74 -9.81 9.31 4.10
C VAL A 74 -9.85 8.31 5.24
N ASN A 75 -10.83 7.41 5.17
CA ASN A 75 -11.03 6.35 6.17
C ASN A 75 -9.89 5.31 6.09
N PRO A 76 -9.09 5.10 7.16
CA PRO A 76 -7.98 4.14 7.16
C PRO A 76 -8.41 2.67 7.33
N TRP A 77 -9.63 2.42 7.80
CA TRP A 77 -10.08 1.06 8.20
C TRP A 77 -10.00 0.00 7.10
N PRO A 78 -10.40 0.26 5.83
CA PRO A 78 -10.29 -0.73 4.77
C PRO A 78 -8.85 -1.23 4.57
N TRP A 79 -7.90 -0.29 4.60
CA TRP A 79 -6.49 -0.59 4.41
C TRP A 79 -5.90 -1.37 5.59
N LEU A 80 -6.26 -0.99 6.81
CA LEU A 80 -5.85 -1.70 8.03
C LEU A 80 -6.32 -3.16 8.03
N LEU A 81 -7.59 -3.41 7.69
CA LEU A 81 -8.15 -4.77 7.66
C LEU A 81 -7.41 -5.65 6.64
N VAL A 82 -7.08 -5.10 5.47
CA VAL A 82 -6.27 -5.81 4.47
C VAL A 82 -4.85 -6.05 5.00
N THR A 83 -4.24 -5.09 5.70
CA THR A 83 -2.91 -5.27 6.31
C THR A 83 -2.91 -6.39 7.34
N PHE A 84 -3.95 -6.49 8.17
CA PHE A 84 -4.04 -7.57 9.16
C PHE A 84 -4.27 -8.94 8.53
N ALA A 85 -5.10 -9.01 7.48
CA ALA A 85 -5.41 -10.28 6.82
C ALA A 85 -4.26 -10.78 5.93
N ALA A 86 -3.61 -9.86 5.20
CA ALA A 86 -2.70 -10.19 4.12
C ALA A 86 -1.29 -9.60 4.29
N GLY A 87 -1.02 -8.85 5.37
CA GLY A 87 0.28 -8.22 5.60
C GLY A 87 0.52 -7.04 4.65
N SER A 88 1.59 -7.10 3.85
CA SER A 88 2.05 -5.98 3.03
C SER A 88 1.10 -5.54 1.90
N PHE A 89 0.05 -6.30 1.57
CA PHE A 89 -0.95 -5.88 0.57
C PHE A 89 -1.67 -4.59 0.96
N GLY A 90 -1.99 -4.41 2.24
CA GLY A 90 -2.69 -3.20 2.72
C GLY A 90 -1.88 -1.93 2.49
N PRO A 91 -0.61 -1.86 2.94
CA PRO A 91 0.27 -0.72 2.70
C PRO A 91 0.55 -0.47 1.22
N LEU A 92 0.79 -1.51 0.42
CA LEU A 92 1.04 -1.34 -1.02
C LEU A 92 -0.19 -0.75 -1.73
N ALA A 93 -1.38 -1.28 -1.43
CA ALA A 93 -2.61 -0.78 -2.03
C ALA A 93 -2.92 0.67 -1.59
N TYR A 94 -2.65 1.01 -0.31
CA TYR A 94 -2.78 2.38 0.18
C TYR A 94 -1.82 3.35 -0.52
N LEU A 95 -0.55 2.97 -0.69
CA LEU A 95 0.43 3.82 -1.37
C LEU A 95 0.08 4.01 -2.85
N LEU A 96 -0.45 2.97 -3.50
CA LEU A 96 -0.92 3.05 -4.87
C LEU A 96 -2.10 4.02 -4.99
N TRP A 97 -3.11 3.87 -4.13
CA TRP A 97 -4.25 4.79 -4.05
C TRP A 97 -3.78 6.23 -3.85
N ARG A 98 -2.87 6.47 -2.91
CA ARG A 98 -2.31 7.79 -2.60
C ARG A 98 -1.66 8.47 -3.82
N GLU A 99 -0.94 7.71 -4.64
CA GLU A 99 -0.26 8.20 -5.85
C GLU A 99 -1.23 8.46 -7.02
N TYR A 100 -2.43 7.87 -6.99
CA TYR A 100 -3.52 8.24 -7.90
C TYR A 100 -4.33 9.43 -7.39
N SER A 101 -4.53 9.57 -6.07
CA SER A 101 -5.24 10.70 -5.48
C SER A 101 -4.45 12.01 -5.48
N SER A 102 -3.14 11.97 -5.70
CA SER A 102 -2.34 13.15 -6.04
C SER A 102 -2.56 13.59 -7.48
N VAL A 103 -3.82 13.79 -7.88
CA VAL A 103 -4.17 14.42 -9.16
C VAL A 103 -3.74 15.90 -9.10
N PRO A 104 -3.00 16.40 -10.11
CA PRO A 104 -2.37 17.71 -10.08
C PRO A 104 -3.40 18.85 -10.01
N GLU A 105 -3.14 19.77 -9.09
CA GLU A 105 -3.78 21.09 -8.93
C GLU A 105 -3.49 22.04 -10.12
N ALA A 106 -3.60 21.54 -11.35
CA ALA A 106 -3.25 22.27 -12.57
C ALA A 106 -4.25 22.07 -13.72
N ALA A 107 -5.39 21.41 -13.50
CA ALA A 107 -6.44 21.25 -14.52
C ALA A 107 -7.79 21.89 -14.13
N GLY A 108 -7.88 22.54 -12.97
CA GLY A 108 -9.14 23.11 -12.45
C GLY A 108 -9.23 24.63 -12.41
N ASN A 109 -8.13 25.37 -12.56
CA ASN A 109 -8.11 26.82 -12.33
C ASN A 109 -8.08 27.69 -13.62
N GLN A 110 -8.38 27.13 -14.79
CA GLN A 110 -8.47 27.90 -16.04
C GLN A 110 -9.90 28.27 -16.45
N THR A 111 -10.92 27.63 -15.87
CA THR A 111 -12.31 27.84 -16.30
C THR A 111 -13.00 29.03 -15.61
N SER A 112 -12.49 29.52 -14.46
CA SER A 112 -13.10 30.64 -13.74
C SER A 112 -12.65 32.02 -14.23
N ILE A 113 -11.51 32.12 -14.93
CA ILE A 113 -10.91 33.39 -15.35
C ILE A 113 -11.45 33.93 -16.68
N ILE A 114 -12.23 33.14 -17.44
CA ILE A 114 -12.71 33.52 -18.77
C ILE A 114 -14.08 34.22 -18.71
N SER A 115 -14.82 34.11 -17.60
CA SER A 115 -16.20 34.63 -17.50
C SER A 115 -16.34 36.07 -17.00
N THR A 116 -15.24 36.78 -16.70
CA THR A 116 -15.27 38.12 -16.09
C THR A 116 -14.83 39.24 -17.04
N THR A 117 -14.73 38.96 -18.35
CA THR A 117 -14.40 39.97 -19.36
C THR A 117 -15.42 39.93 -20.50
N THR A 118 -16.64 40.36 -20.23
CA THR A 118 -17.62 40.79 -21.25
C THR A 118 -18.56 41.79 -20.59
#